data_AF-A0A2T4VKY5-F1
#
_entry.id   AF-A0A2T4VKY5-F1
#
_cell.length_a   1.000
_cell.length_b   1.000
_cell.length_c   1.000
_cell.angle_alpha   90.00
_cell.angle_beta   90.00
_cell.angle_gamma   90.00
#
_symmetry.space_group_name_H-M   'P 1'
#
loop_
_entity.id
_entity.type
_entity.pdbx_description
1 polymer ?
#
loop_
_entity_poly.entity_id
_entity_poly.type
_entity_poly.pdbx_seq_one_letter_code
_entity_poly.pdbx_strand_id
1 'polypeptide(L)'
;MKNFIASIAAVLLLALPVAAQAGTITVKGSDTMVILGQRWAEEFMKKNPSIKLQVTGGGSGVGLSALINGTTDIAMSSRPIKDAETEKLRTRFNTTGTEIAVAKDGVTFYVNEGNPVDALTQEQLKGIYLGDITNWKDVGGPDAPIVVYSRENSSGTYVFVKDNLLNGEDYTSSAQTLPGTAAVVNAVAKEKNGIGYGGAAYAKGVKELKIKKGSESLAPSAENIKSGKYPLSRDLYFYLRNKPSGDAKAFIDFALSPEGQALVTKVGYFPVK
;
A
#
# COMPACT_ATOMS: atom_id res chain seq x y z
N MET A 1 -15.77 -50.26 -64.72
CA MET A 1 -15.80 -50.37 -63.24
C MET A 1 -14.35 -50.42 -62.78
N LYS A 2 -13.73 -49.26 -62.52
CA LYS A 2 -13.32 -48.78 -61.17
C LYS A 2 -12.64 -49.88 -60.34
N ASN A 3 -11.35 -49.72 -60.07
CA ASN A 3 -10.74 -50.03 -58.76
C ASN A 3 -9.45 -49.20 -58.61
N PHE A 4 -9.59 -48.10 -57.86
CA PHE A 4 -8.53 -47.25 -57.36
C PHE A 4 -7.84 -47.98 -56.20
N ILE A 5 -6.52 -48.19 -56.27
CA ILE A 5 -5.71 -48.58 -55.12
C ILE A 5 -5.22 -47.28 -54.49
N ALA A 6 -5.84 -46.88 -53.38
CA ALA A 6 -5.43 -45.73 -52.58
C ALA A 6 -4.45 -46.18 -51.49
N SER A 7 -3.27 -45.56 -51.48
CA SER A 7 -2.20 -45.74 -50.51
C SER A 7 -2.64 -45.42 -49.08
N ILE A 8 -2.36 -46.32 -48.14
CA ILE A 8 -2.48 -46.08 -46.70
C ILE A 8 -1.26 -45.28 -46.26
N ALA A 9 -1.43 -43.98 -46.02
CA ALA A 9 -0.46 -43.17 -45.29
C ALA A 9 -0.80 -43.24 -43.79
N ALA A 10 0.09 -43.82 -43.00
CA ALA A 10 -0.01 -43.82 -41.55
C ALA A 10 0.19 -42.39 -41.01
N VAL A 11 -0.86 -41.80 -40.44
CA VAL A 11 -0.77 -40.53 -39.73
C VAL A 11 -0.32 -40.82 -38.30
N LEU A 12 0.97 -40.59 -38.03
CA LEU A 12 1.52 -40.56 -36.68
C LEU A 12 1.02 -39.26 -36.01
N LEU A 13 0.02 -39.36 -35.14
CA LEU A 13 -0.35 -38.24 -34.26
C LEU A 13 0.72 -38.09 -33.18
N LEU A 14 1.66 -37.17 -33.42
CA LEU A 14 2.52 -36.64 -32.36
C LEU A 14 1.65 -35.80 -31.42
N ALA A 15 1.35 -36.33 -30.24
CA ALA A 15 0.78 -35.55 -29.15
C ALA A 15 1.82 -34.52 -28.69
N LEU A 16 1.63 -33.26 -29.08
CA LEU A 16 2.39 -32.15 -28.54
C LEU A 16 2.01 -31.98 -27.06
N PRO A 17 2.97 -31.88 -26.13
CA PRO A 17 2.67 -31.52 -24.76
C PRO A 17 2.12 -30.09 -24.77
N VAL A 18 0.88 -29.92 -24.32
CA VAL A 18 0.33 -28.60 -24.02
C VAL A 18 1.13 -28.05 -22.86
N ALA A 19 2.10 -27.18 -23.16
CA ALA A 19 2.75 -26.38 -22.13
C ALA A 19 1.64 -25.55 -21.46
N ALA A 20 1.42 -25.77 -20.16
CA ALA A 20 0.58 -24.89 -19.36
C ALA A 20 1.13 -23.47 -19.52
N GLN A 21 0.33 -22.57 -20.10
CA GLN A 21 0.68 -21.16 -20.18
C GLN A 21 0.86 -20.66 -18.74
N ALA A 22 2.11 -20.43 -18.32
CA ALA A 22 2.41 -19.87 -17.01
C ALA A 22 1.74 -18.50 -16.90
N GLY A 23 0.64 -18.41 -16.15
CA GLY A 23 -0.08 -17.18 -15.93
C GLY A 23 0.79 -16.18 -15.17
N THR A 24 0.70 -14.90 -15.52
CA THR A 24 1.30 -13.85 -14.71
C THR A 24 0.45 -13.63 -13.46
N ILE A 25 1.06 -13.72 -12.28
CA ILE A 25 0.41 -13.33 -11.03
C ILE A 25 0.30 -11.80 -10.98
N THR A 26 -0.91 -11.33 -10.74
CA THR A 26 -1.24 -9.90 -10.68
C THR A 26 -1.44 -9.45 -9.23
N VAL A 27 -0.67 -8.44 -8.85
CA VAL A 27 -0.70 -7.81 -7.53
C VAL A 27 -1.09 -6.34 -7.70
N LYS A 28 -2.17 -5.89 -7.04
CA LYS A 28 -2.69 -4.54 -7.22
C LYS A 28 -3.13 -3.89 -5.92
N GLY A 29 -2.89 -2.59 -5.75
CA GLY A 29 -3.59 -1.81 -4.74
C GLY A 29 -2.78 -0.67 -4.12
N SER A 30 -2.59 -0.73 -2.81
CA SER A 30 -2.09 0.39 -2.00
C SER A 30 -0.79 0.99 -2.54
N ASP A 31 -0.80 2.30 -2.84
CA ASP A 31 0.42 3.03 -3.22
C ASP A 31 1.43 3.13 -2.09
N THR A 32 1.02 2.95 -0.84
CA THR A 32 1.97 2.75 0.28
C THR A 32 2.81 1.50 0.02
N MET A 33 2.22 0.43 -0.50
CA MET A 33 2.90 -0.86 -0.63
C MET A 33 3.61 -1.06 -1.97
N VAL A 34 3.46 -0.16 -2.95
CA VAL A 34 3.94 -0.41 -4.32
C VAL A 34 5.45 -0.66 -4.38
N ILE A 35 6.26 0.16 -3.71
CA ILE A 35 7.72 -0.04 -3.68
C ILE A 35 8.06 -1.39 -3.04
N LEU A 36 7.46 -1.70 -1.88
CA LEU A 36 7.71 -2.96 -1.17
C LEU A 36 7.28 -4.18 -1.99
N GLY A 37 6.08 -4.13 -2.58
CA GLY A 37 5.55 -5.17 -3.44
C GLY A 37 6.43 -5.42 -4.66
N GLN A 38 6.91 -4.36 -5.31
CA GLN A 38 7.85 -4.46 -6.43
C GLN A 38 9.17 -5.11 -6.00
N ARG A 39 9.73 -4.71 -4.85
CA ARG A 39 10.96 -5.32 -4.31
C ARG A 39 10.79 -6.80 -3.98
N TRP A 40 9.67 -7.19 -3.37
CA TRP A 40 9.38 -8.59 -3.16
C TRP A 40 9.26 -9.36 -4.47
N ALA A 41 8.53 -8.82 -5.46
CA ALA A 41 8.33 -9.46 -6.74
C ALA A 41 9.65 -9.63 -7.50
N GLU A 42 10.50 -8.59 -7.53
CA GLU A 42 11.83 -8.62 -8.14
C GLU A 42 12.71 -9.71 -7.55
N GLU A 43 12.86 -9.76 -6.22
CA GLU A 43 13.73 -10.74 -5.56
C GLU A 43 13.15 -12.17 -5.65
N PHE A 44 11.83 -12.32 -5.57
CA PHE A 44 11.19 -13.62 -5.76
C PHE A 44 11.38 -14.17 -7.18
N MET A 45 11.19 -13.33 -8.20
CA MET A 45 11.33 -13.75 -9.60
C MET A 45 12.78 -14.09 -9.98
N LYS A 46 13.79 -13.46 -9.34
CA LYS A 46 15.20 -13.86 -9.50
C LYS A 46 15.43 -15.32 -9.08
N LYS A 47 14.72 -15.79 -8.06
CA LYS A 47 14.80 -17.16 -7.54
C LYS A 47 13.87 -18.14 -8.25
N ASN A 48 12.83 -17.62 -8.90
CA ASN A 48 11.78 -18.38 -9.56
C ASN A 48 11.56 -17.85 -10.99
N PRO A 49 12.52 -18.06 -11.92
CA PRO A 49 12.53 -17.37 -13.22
C PRO A 49 11.34 -17.72 -14.13
N SER A 50 10.70 -18.88 -13.89
CA SER A 50 9.48 -19.32 -14.57
C SER A 50 8.22 -18.58 -14.11
N ILE A 51 8.23 -18.00 -12.90
CA ILE A 51 7.08 -17.27 -12.35
C ILE A 51 7.18 -15.80 -12.77
N LYS A 52 6.04 -15.22 -13.18
CA LYS A 52 5.92 -13.80 -13.51
C LYS A 52 4.97 -13.11 -12.54
N LEU A 53 5.40 -11.99 -11.99
CA LEU A 53 4.63 -11.14 -11.09
C LEU A 53 4.57 -9.72 -11.66
N GLN A 54 3.38 -9.13 -11.63
CA GLN A 54 3.18 -7.72 -11.96
C GLN A 54 2.55 -7.00 -10.77
N VAL A 55 3.22 -5.94 -10.31
CA VAL A 55 2.79 -5.15 -9.16
C VAL A 55 2.36 -3.76 -9.62
N THR A 56 1.14 -3.38 -9.29
CA THR A 56 0.56 -2.09 -9.68
C THR A 56 -0.08 -1.36 -8.50
N GLY A 57 0.01 -0.03 -8.51
CA GLY A 57 -0.61 0.85 -7.53
C GLY A 57 -2.07 1.21 -7.85
N GLY A 58 -2.51 2.36 -7.34
CA GLY A 58 -3.84 2.93 -7.55
C GLY A 58 -4.71 3.00 -6.29
N GLY A 59 -4.19 2.57 -5.13
CA GLY A 59 -4.87 2.67 -3.84
C GLY A 59 -5.51 1.35 -3.38
N SER A 60 -5.71 1.24 -2.06
CA SER A 60 -6.25 0.02 -1.42
C SER A 60 -7.64 -0.33 -1.92
N GLY A 61 -8.52 0.67 -2.10
CA GLY A 61 -9.86 0.45 -2.64
C GLY A 61 -9.84 -0.08 -4.08
N VAL A 62 -8.87 0.34 -4.90
CA VAL A 62 -8.69 -0.18 -6.26
C VAL A 62 -8.22 -1.64 -6.25
N GLY A 63 -7.25 -1.97 -5.38
CA GLY A 63 -6.78 -3.35 -5.21
C GLY A 63 -7.90 -4.29 -4.76
N LEU A 64 -8.62 -3.91 -3.70
CA LEU A 64 -9.75 -4.69 -3.16
C LEU A 64 -10.89 -4.82 -4.18
N SER A 65 -11.20 -3.76 -4.91
CA SER A 65 -12.19 -3.82 -5.99
C SER A 65 -11.75 -4.74 -7.12
N ALA A 66 -10.46 -4.76 -7.48
CA ALA A 66 -9.93 -5.69 -8.48
C ALA A 66 -10.01 -7.14 -7.99
N LEU A 67 -9.76 -7.38 -6.70
CA LEU A 67 -9.89 -8.71 -6.09
C LEU A 67 -11.34 -9.21 -6.13
N ILE A 68 -12.28 -8.34 -5.73
CA ILE A 68 -13.74 -8.56 -5.83
C ILE A 68 -14.18 -8.75 -7.28
N ASN A 69 -13.50 -8.12 -8.23
CA ASN A 69 -13.84 -8.23 -9.64
C ASN A 69 -13.22 -9.43 -10.35
N GLY A 70 -12.36 -10.20 -9.67
CA GLY A 70 -11.65 -11.32 -10.27
C GLY A 70 -10.54 -10.87 -11.23
N THR A 71 -10.10 -9.61 -11.17
CA THR A 71 -9.13 -9.02 -12.12
C THR A 71 -7.74 -8.83 -11.51
N THR A 72 -7.54 -9.22 -10.25
CA THR A 72 -6.22 -9.38 -9.64
C THR A 72 -6.19 -10.66 -8.80
N ASP A 73 -5.01 -11.25 -8.64
CA ASP A 73 -4.80 -12.43 -7.79
C ASP A 73 -4.61 -12.03 -6.32
N ILE A 74 -3.83 -10.98 -6.08
CA ILE A 74 -3.50 -10.46 -4.75
C ILE A 74 -3.81 -8.96 -4.70
N ALA A 75 -4.60 -8.54 -3.72
CA ALA A 75 -4.77 -7.12 -3.42
C ALA A 75 -3.82 -6.67 -2.31
N MET A 76 -3.12 -5.56 -2.53
CA MET A 76 -2.35 -4.87 -1.50
C MET A 76 -3.22 -3.81 -0.84
N SER A 77 -3.27 -3.79 0.49
CA SER A 77 -4.07 -2.82 1.22
C SER A 77 -3.34 -2.29 2.45
N SER A 78 -3.48 -1.00 2.70
CA SER A 78 -2.96 -0.33 3.89
C SER A 78 -4.10 0.09 4.83
N ARG A 79 -5.20 -0.64 4.77
CA ARG A 79 -6.33 -0.62 5.70
C ARG A 79 -6.98 -2.00 5.71
N PRO A 80 -7.73 -2.35 6.75
CA PRO A 80 -8.59 -3.52 6.71
C PRO A 80 -9.58 -3.46 5.53
N ILE A 81 -9.99 -4.63 5.03
CA ILE A 81 -11.13 -4.76 4.13
C ILE A 81 -12.40 -4.29 4.86
N LYS A 82 -13.27 -3.56 4.17
CA LYS A 82 -14.54 -3.07 4.76
C LYS A 82 -15.60 -4.17 4.71
N ASP A 83 -16.57 -4.13 5.63
CA ASP A 83 -17.70 -5.07 5.63
C ASP A 83 -18.43 -5.13 4.28
N ALA A 84 -18.66 -3.99 3.65
CA ALA A 84 -19.29 -3.91 2.33
C ALA A 84 -18.43 -4.54 1.20
N GLU A 85 -17.10 -4.60 1.36
CA GLU A 85 -16.18 -5.26 0.43
C GLU A 85 -16.16 -6.78 0.67
N THR A 86 -16.13 -7.20 1.95
CA THR A 86 -16.27 -8.60 2.38
C THR A 86 -17.60 -9.20 1.91
N GLU A 87 -18.69 -8.45 2.03
CA GLU A 87 -20.02 -8.87 1.60
C GLU A 87 -20.08 -9.09 0.08
N LYS A 88 -19.39 -8.26 -0.71
CA LYS A 88 -19.28 -8.46 -2.16
C LYS A 88 -18.48 -9.71 -2.52
N LEU A 89 -17.40 -10.01 -1.78
CA LEU A 89 -16.67 -11.28 -1.95
C LEU A 89 -17.56 -12.47 -1.61
N ARG A 90 -18.32 -12.39 -0.52
CA ARG A 90 -19.23 -13.45 -0.07
C ARG A 90 -20.30 -13.72 -1.13
N THR A 91 -20.96 -12.67 -1.61
CA THR A 91 -22.01 -12.77 -2.63
C THR A 91 -21.48 -13.33 -3.95
N ARG A 92 -20.28 -12.94 -4.39
CA ARG A 92 -19.78 -13.30 -5.72
C ARG A 92 -19.00 -14.61 -5.77
N PHE A 93 -18.30 -14.97 -4.69
CA PHE A 93 -17.36 -16.08 -4.67
C PHE A 93 -17.54 -17.03 -3.48
N ASN A 94 -18.55 -16.80 -2.63
CA ASN A 94 -18.81 -17.60 -1.43
C ASN A 94 -17.59 -17.67 -0.47
N THR A 95 -16.90 -16.54 -0.32
CA THR A 95 -15.73 -16.40 0.56
C THR A 95 -15.70 -15.00 1.18
N THR A 96 -15.15 -14.89 2.40
CA THR A 96 -14.90 -13.59 3.04
C THR A 96 -13.53 -13.00 2.68
N GLY A 97 -12.75 -13.70 1.84
CA GLY A 97 -11.36 -13.37 1.57
C GLY A 97 -10.41 -13.94 2.64
N THR A 98 -9.13 -14.01 2.30
CA THR A 98 -8.03 -14.31 3.22
C THR A 98 -7.20 -13.04 3.41
N GLU A 99 -7.11 -12.59 4.65
CA GLU A 99 -6.28 -11.47 5.07
C GLU A 99 -4.94 -11.98 5.57
N ILE A 100 -3.84 -11.34 5.13
CA ILE A 100 -2.49 -11.68 5.57
C ILE A 100 -1.74 -10.38 5.83
N ALA A 101 -1.44 -10.09 7.10
CA ALA A 101 -0.54 -9.01 7.46
C ALA A 101 0.89 -9.37 7.01
N VAL A 102 1.53 -8.47 6.25
CA VAL A 102 2.85 -8.70 5.63
C VAL A 102 3.92 -7.69 6.03
N ALA A 103 3.50 -6.52 6.51
CA ALA A 103 4.38 -5.50 7.09
C ALA A 103 3.58 -4.60 8.05
N LYS A 104 4.30 -3.81 8.83
CA LYS A 104 3.79 -2.70 9.66
C LYS A 104 4.27 -1.37 9.07
N ASP A 105 3.42 -0.36 9.17
CA ASP A 105 3.65 1.00 8.69
C ASP A 105 3.37 2.01 9.80
N GLY A 106 4.13 3.09 9.83
CA GLY A 106 3.82 4.29 10.59
C GLY A 106 3.35 5.36 9.62
N VAL A 107 2.06 5.69 9.64
CA VAL A 107 1.56 6.79 8.81
C VAL A 107 2.24 8.06 9.28
N THR A 108 2.99 8.66 8.35
CA THR A 108 3.92 9.74 8.63
C THR A 108 3.43 11.00 7.96
N PHE A 109 3.43 12.10 8.72
CA PHE A 109 3.22 13.43 8.19
C PHE A 109 4.57 14.02 7.79
N TYR A 110 4.61 14.57 6.59
CA TYR A 110 5.79 15.17 5.98
C TYR A 110 5.61 16.66 5.91
N VAL A 111 6.68 17.38 6.18
CA VAL A 111 6.83 18.80 5.85
C VAL A 111 8.07 18.99 4.99
N ASN A 112 8.20 20.15 4.38
CA ASN A 112 9.42 20.51 3.67
C ASN A 112 10.64 20.45 4.60
N GLU A 113 11.81 20.10 4.08
CA GLU A 113 13.06 20.05 4.87
C GLU A 113 13.39 21.39 5.54
N GLY A 114 13.03 22.52 4.90
CA GLY A 114 13.23 23.86 5.44
C GLY A 114 12.15 24.35 6.41
N ASN A 115 11.11 23.55 6.71
CA ASN A 115 10.10 23.92 7.68
C ASN A 115 10.65 23.73 9.11
N PRO A 116 10.56 24.72 10.03
CA PRO A 116 11.15 24.59 11.37
C PRO A 116 10.32 23.74 12.35
N VAL A 117 9.07 23.40 12.03
CA VAL A 117 8.22 22.60 12.93
C VAL A 117 8.68 21.14 12.94
N ASP A 118 9.01 20.61 14.10
CA ASP A 118 9.54 19.24 14.26
C ASP A 118 8.52 18.24 14.82
N ALA A 119 7.50 18.73 15.51
CA ALA A 119 6.50 17.89 16.15
C ALA A 119 5.15 18.61 16.23
N LEU A 120 4.07 17.84 16.05
CA LEU A 120 2.70 18.31 16.23
C LEU A 120 1.92 17.28 17.07
N THR A 121 0.94 17.75 17.84
CA THR A 121 -0.03 16.83 18.45
C THR A 121 -1.03 16.32 17.41
N GLN A 122 -1.75 15.26 17.73
CA GLN A 122 -2.81 14.76 16.85
C GLN A 122 -3.95 15.78 16.70
N GLU A 123 -4.24 16.56 17.74
CA GLU A 123 -5.24 17.62 17.69
C GLU A 123 -4.81 18.76 16.75
N GLN A 124 -3.53 19.12 16.75
CA GLN A 124 -3.00 20.11 15.81
C GLN A 124 -3.04 19.59 14.38
N LEU A 125 -2.63 18.34 14.14
CA LEU A 125 -2.74 17.72 12.82
C LEU A 125 -4.21 17.65 12.37
N LYS A 126 -5.13 17.26 13.25
CA LYS A 126 -6.57 17.27 12.98
C LYS A 126 -7.04 18.67 12.58
N GLY A 127 -6.72 19.69 13.38
CA GLY A 127 -7.09 21.08 13.10
C GLY A 127 -6.55 21.58 11.76
N ILE A 128 -5.33 21.20 11.39
CA ILE A 128 -4.77 21.53 10.06
C ILE A 128 -5.58 20.87 8.94
N TYR A 129 -5.87 19.57 9.07
CA TYR A 129 -6.56 18.81 8.02
C TYR A 129 -8.08 19.05 7.97
N LEU A 130 -8.68 19.63 9.01
CA LEU A 130 -10.05 20.15 8.99
C LEU A 130 -10.13 21.62 8.55
N GLY A 131 -9.01 22.36 8.62
CA GLY A 131 -8.93 23.76 8.21
C GLY A 131 -9.19 24.75 9.35
N ASP A 132 -9.23 24.29 10.61
CA ASP A 132 -9.29 25.13 11.80
C ASP A 132 -7.95 25.84 12.06
N ILE A 133 -6.85 25.18 11.68
CA ILE A 133 -5.49 25.71 11.75
C ILE A 133 -4.99 25.90 10.33
N THR A 134 -4.81 27.17 9.92
CA THR A 134 -4.45 27.51 8.54
C THR A 134 -3.10 28.20 8.42
N ASN A 135 -2.43 28.50 9.54
CA ASN A 135 -1.14 29.17 9.57
C ASN A 135 -0.14 28.46 10.49
N TRP A 136 1.10 28.33 10.06
CA TRP A 136 2.15 27.65 10.80
C TRP A 136 2.45 28.31 12.16
N LYS A 137 2.22 29.63 12.32
CA LYS A 137 2.44 30.32 13.61
C LYS A 137 1.57 29.78 14.74
N ASP A 138 0.38 29.27 14.41
CA ASP A 138 -0.57 28.72 15.38
C ASP A 138 -0.09 27.40 15.98
N VAL A 139 0.96 26.81 15.39
CA VAL A 139 1.58 25.56 15.82
C VAL A 139 3.10 25.69 16.02
N GLY A 140 3.59 26.92 16.24
CA GLY A 140 4.99 27.20 16.58
C GLY A 140 5.95 27.29 15.38
N GLY A 141 5.43 27.45 14.17
CA GLY A 141 6.19 27.71 12.95
C GLY A 141 6.21 29.20 12.55
N PRO A 142 6.63 29.51 11.31
CA PRO A 142 6.63 30.88 10.79
C PRO A 142 5.21 31.41 10.56
N ASP A 143 5.04 32.74 10.49
CA ASP A 143 3.78 33.35 10.02
C ASP A 143 3.63 33.13 8.50
N ALA A 144 3.09 31.97 8.14
CA ALA A 144 2.93 31.53 6.77
C ALA A 144 1.71 30.60 6.66
N PRO A 145 0.92 30.70 5.56
CA PRO A 145 -0.21 29.83 5.33
C PRO A 145 0.25 28.38 5.15
N ILE A 146 -0.55 27.42 5.62
CA ILE A 146 -0.30 25.99 5.48
C ILE A 146 -0.88 25.51 4.15
N VAL A 147 -0.07 24.86 3.32
CA VAL A 147 -0.54 24.19 2.10
C VAL A 147 -0.77 22.71 2.41
N VAL A 148 -2.02 22.29 2.43
CA VAL A 148 -2.41 20.94 2.82
C VAL A 148 -2.50 20.03 1.60
N TYR A 149 -1.72 18.95 1.60
CA TYR A 149 -1.80 17.86 0.62
C TYR A 149 -2.45 16.63 1.24
N SER A 150 -3.42 16.07 0.54
CA SER A 150 -4.13 14.84 0.90
C SER A 150 -4.05 13.82 -0.23
N ARG A 151 -4.63 12.65 0.02
CA ARG A 151 -4.65 11.50 -0.88
C ARG A 151 -6.03 11.33 -1.49
N GLU A 152 -6.07 10.74 -2.67
CA GLU A 152 -7.32 10.25 -3.30
C GLU A 152 -8.10 9.30 -2.38
N ASN A 153 -9.43 9.32 -2.47
CA ASN A 153 -10.31 8.55 -1.58
C ASN A 153 -10.16 7.01 -1.71
N SER A 154 -9.55 6.53 -2.80
CA SER A 154 -9.21 5.12 -3.02
C SER A 154 -8.02 4.67 -2.16
N SER A 155 -7.25 5.60 -1.61
CA SER A 155 -6.09 5.35 -0.76
C SER A 155 -6.50 4.76 0.59
N GLY A 156 -5.85 3.67 1.00
CA GLY A 156 -6.01 3.16 2.37
C GLY A 156 -5.45 4.14 3.41
N THR A 157 -4.46 4.96 3.05
CA THR A 157 -3.92 6.01 3.93
C THR A 157 -4.87 7.17 4.09
N TYR A 158 -5.62 7.54 3.04
CA TYR A 158 -6.70 8.52 3.16
C TYR A 158 -7.74 8.07 4.17
N VAL A 159 -8.20 6.81 4.04
CA VAL A 159 -9.19 6.23 4.94
C VAL A 159 -8.63 6.12 6.35
N PHE A 160 -7.39 5.65 6.51
CA PHE A 160 -6.76 5.54 7.82
C PHE A 160 -6.66 6.88 8.55
N VAL A 161 -6.18 7.93 7.89
CA VAL A 161 -6.08 9.27 8.48
C VAL A 161 -7.48 9.83 8.78
N LYS A 162 -8.45 9.64 7.89
CA LYS A 162 -9.83 10.07 8.13
C LYS A 162 -10.41 9.42 9.38
N ASP A 163 -10.26 8.11 9.51
CA ASP A 163 -10.89 7.36 10.61
C ASP A 163 -10.15 7.54 11.93
N ASN A 164 -8.81 7.60 11.93
CA ASN A 164 -7.99 7.55 13.14
C ASN A 164 -7.47 8.92 13.61
N LEU A 165 -7.47 9.94 12.74
CA LEU A 165 -7.07 11.30 13.10
C LEU A 165 -8.25 12.28 13.04
N LEU A 166 -9.08 12.18 11.99
CA LEU A 166 -10.18 13.12 11.76
C LEU A 166 -11.51 12.66 12.36
N ASN A 167 -11.56 11.50 13.02
CA ASN A 167 -12.77 10.91 13.58
C ASN A 167 -13.92 10.75 12.56
N GLY A 168 -13.58 10.46 11.30
CA GLY A 168 -14.55 10.29 10.22
C GLY A 168 -15.01 11.59 9.56
N GLU A 169 -14.51 12.75 9.99
CA GLU A 169 -14.82 14.04 9.38
C GLU A 169 -14.14 14.20 8.01
N ASP A 170 -14.72 15.05 7.16
CA ASP A 170 -14.14 15.33 5.84
C ASP A 170 -12.93 16.27 5.95
N TYR A 171 -11.97 16.06 5.06
CA TYR A 171 -10.82 16.94 4.91
C TYR A 171 -11.28 18.34 4.50
N THR A 172 -10.51 19.37 4.91
CA THR A 172 -10.71 20.75 4.45
C THR A 172 -10.83 20.83 2.94
N SER A 173 -11.75 21.67 2.44
CA SER A 173 -11.94 21.90 1.00
C SER A 173 -10.70 22.50 0.32
N SER A 174 -9.78 23.07 1.11
CA SER A 174 -8.48 23.59 0.65
C SER A 174 -7.42 22.51 0.42
N ALA A 175 -7.65 21.27 0.87
CA ALA A 175 -6.69 20.19 0.75
C ALA A 175 -6.55 19.76 -0.72
N GLN A 176 -5.32 19.80 -1.23
CA GLN A 176 -5.01 19.36 -2.58
C GLN A 176 -4.88 17.84 -2.62
N THR A 177 -5.76 17.19 -3.39
CA THR A 177 -5.78 15.73 -3.53
C THR A 177 -4.76 15.29 -4.58
N LEU A 178 -3.82 14.41 -4.20
CA LEU A 178 -2.77 13.92 -5.09
C LEU A 178 -2.80 12.38 -5.25
N PRO A 179 -2.42 11.87 -6.45
CA PRO A 179 -2.44 10.45 -6.74
C PRO A 179 -1.20 9.74 -6.20
N GLY A 180 -1.38 8.79 -5.29
CA GLY A 180 -0.28 8.02 -4.71
C GLY A 180 0.58 8.77 -3.68
N THR A 181 1.38 8.00 -2.92
CA THR A 181 2.24 8.55 -1.85
C THR A 181 3.40 9.38 -2.41
N ALA A 182 3.96 8.96 -3.55
CA ALA A 182 5.09 9.64 -4.18
C ALA A 182 4.73 11.06 -4.65
N ALA A 183 3.51 11.28 -5.14
CA ALA A 183 3.07 12.62 -5.56
C ALA A 183 2.98 13.59 -4.38
N VAL A 184 2.45 13.13 -3.23
CA VAL A 184 2.40 13.94 -2.00
C VAL A 184 3.79 14.33 -1.53
N VAL A 185 4.72 13.38 -1.44
CA VAL A 185 6.11 13.65 -1.03
C VAL A 185 6.78 14.63 -1.98
N ASN A 186 6.62 14.44 -3.29
CA ASN A 186 7.18 15.34 -4.30
C ASN A 186 6.62 16.76 -4.22
N ALA A 187 5.33 16.91 -3.86
CA ALA A 187 4.72 18.22 -3.68
C ALA A 187 5.25 18.91 -2.42
N VAL A 188 5.28 18.20 -1.28
CA VAL A 188 5.81 18.71 0.00
C VAL A 188 7.29 19.10 -0.12
N ALA A 189 8.10 18.32 -0.85
CA ALA A 189 9.52 18.64 -1.08
C ALA A 189 9.73 19.97 -1.83
N LYS A 190 8.73 20.41 -2.62
CA LYS A 190 8.79 21.64 -3.43
C LYS A 190 8.04 22.83 -2.81
N GLU A 191 7.21 22.58 -1.81
CA GLU A 191 6.38 23.59 -1.16
C GLU A 191 6.86 23.81 0.28
N LYS A 192 7.52 24.95 0.52
CA LYS A 192 8.15 25.27 1.82
C LYS A 192 7.17 25.23 2.99
N ASN A 193 5.91 25.59 2.73
CA ASN A 193 4.86 25.63 3.75
C ASN A 193 3.91 24.42 3.64
N GLY A 194 4.31 23.39 2.90
CA GLY A 194 3.51 22.22 2.59
C GLY A 194 3.52 21.19 3.71
N ILE A 195 2.36 20.57 3.95
CA ILE A 195 2.20 19.38 4.78
C ILE A 195 1.47 18.31 3.99
N GLY A 196 1.94 17.06 4.09
CA GLY A 196 1.33 15.90 3.47
C GLY A 196 1.47 14.67 4.34
N TYR A 197 0.89 13.54 3.94
CA TYR A 197 1.04 12.27 4.66
C TYR A 197 1.20 11.06 3.73
N GLY A 198 1.80 10.00 4.28
CA GLY A 198 2.06 8.76 3.56
C GLY A 198 2.59 7.65 4.48
N GLY A 199 3.06 6.56 3.88
CA GLY A 199 3.78 5.52 4.65
C GLY A 199 5.27 5.82 4.76
N ALA A 200 5.86 5.49 5.91
CA ALA A 200 7.21 5.90 6.33
C ALA A 200 8.33 5.67 5.28
N ALA A 201 8.23 4.60 4.48
CA ALA A 201 9.19 4.29 3.41
C ALA A 201 9.37 5.37 2.33
N TYR A 202 8.50 6.39 2.28
CA TYR A 202 8.53 7.45 1.28
C TYR A 202 9.18 8.75 1.77
N ALA A 203 9.68 8.81 3.01
CA ALA A 203 10.18 10.04 3.64
C ALA A 203 11.51 10.61 3.07
N LYS A 204 11.83 10.37 1.80
CA LYS A 204 13.06 10.87 1.17
C LYS A 204 12.86 12.27 0.58
N GLY A 205 13.73 13.21 0.95
CA GLY A 205 13.68 14.61 0.46
C GLY A 205 12.60 15.46 1.12
N VAL A 206 12.07 14.99 2.25
CA VAL A 206 11.11 15.67 3.11
C VAL A 206 11.49 15.41 4.56
N LYS A 207 10.99 16.23 5.48
CA LYS A 207 11.17 16.04 6.92
C LYS A 207 9.94 15.37 7.52
N GLU A 208 10.16 14.32 8.29
CA GLU A 208 9.11 13.64 9.05
C GLU A 208 8.75 14.43 10.31
N LEU A 209 7.47 14.64 10.55
CA LEU A 209 6.98 15.18 11.81
C LEU A 209 6.88 14.09 12.87
N LYS A 210 7.30 14.43 14.09
CA LYS A 210 7.03 13.61 15.28
C LYS A 210 5.61 13.88 15.78
N ILE A 211 5.00 12.87 16.38
CA ILE A 211 3.72 13.04 17.08
C ILE A 211 4.01 13.38 18.54
N LYS A 212 3.65 14.59 18.96
CA LYS A 212 3.80 15.06 20.33
C LYS A 212 2.69 14.47 21.21
N LYS A 213 3.08 13.81 22.30
CA LYS A 213 2.17 13.20 23.30
C LYS A 213 2.68 13.52 24.70
N GLY A 214 2.03 14.48 25.37
CA GLY A 214 2.52 15.01 26.64
C GLY A 214 3.88 15.69 26.47
N SER A 215 4.88 15.24 27.23
CA SER A 215 6.27 15.70 27.13
C SER A 215 7.09 14.97 26.07
N GLU A 216 6.59 13.85 25.51
CA GLU A 216 7.31 13.05 24.52
C GLU A 216 7.00 13.50 23.09
N SER A 217 7.96 13.30 22.18
CA SER A 217 7.78 13.48 20.74
C SER A 217 8.18 12.19 20.03
N LEU A 218 7.19 11.50 19.48
CA LEU A 218 7.33 10.15 18.95
C LEU A 218 7.55 10.21 17.44
N ALA A 219 8.76 9.88 17.01
CA ALA A 219 9.05 9.68 15.59
C ALA A 219 8.42 8.38 15.07
N PRO A 220 8.10 8.28 13.76
CA PRO A 220 7.68 7.05 13.09
C PRO A 220 8.85 6.05 12.93
N SER A 221 9.54 5.74 14.03
CA SER A 221 10.73 4.88 14.05
C SER A 221 10.38 3.41 14.30
N ALA A 222 11.32 2.53 13.96
CA ALA A 222 11.20 1.09 14.23
C ALA A 222 10.92 0.78 15.71
N GLU A 223 11.61 1.48 16.60
CA GLU A 223 11.43 1.34 18.04
C GLU A 223 9.99 1.71 18.45
N ASN A 224 9.52 2.90 18.08
CA ASN A 224 8.21 3.39 18.52
C ASN A 224 7.05 2.61 17.91
N ILE A 225 7.20 2.12 16.69
CA ILE A 225 6.16 1.34 16.00
C ILE A 225 6.12 -0.09 16.54
N LYS A 226 7.28 -0.73 16.76
CA LYS A 226 7.34 -2.07 17.36
C LYS A 226 6.82 -2.08 18.80
N SER A 227 7.09 -1.03 19.57
CA SER A 227 6.61 -0.91 20.95
C SER A 227 5.16 -0.44 21.07
N GLY A 228 4.48 -0.10 19.97
CA GLY A 228 3.13 0.45 19.97
C GLY A 228 3.02 1.88 20.54
N LYS A 229 4.14 2.59 20.70
CA LYS A 229 4.14 3.97 21.19
C LYS A 229 3.65 4.94 20.11
N TYR A 230 4.05 4.74 18.86
CA TYR A 230 3.65 5.62 17.75
C TYR A 230 2.15 5.44 17.44
N PRO A 231 1.32 6.48 17.58
CA PRO A 231 -0.14 6.33 17.61
C PRO A 231 -0.77 6.06 16.24
N LEU A 232 -0.06 6.36 15.15
CA LEU A 232 -0.56 6.22 13.78
C LEU A 232 0.06 5.01 13.07
N SER A 233 0.22 3.93 13.81
CA SER A 233 0.73 2.65 13.31
C SER A 233 -0.41 1.80 12.74
N ARG A 234 -0.12 1.02 11.69
CA ARG A 234 -1.06 0.07 11.09
C ARG A 234 -0.36 -1.12 10.49
N ASP A 235 -1.11 -2.19 10.28
CA ASP A 235 -0.65 -3.29 9.44
C ASP A 235 -0.89 -2.98 7.95
N LEU A 236 -0.05 -3.60 7.13
CA LEU A 236 -0.14 -3.65 5.68
C LEU A 236 -0.47 -5.08 5.28
N TYR A 237 -1.41 -5.23 4.36
CA TYR A 237 -2.06 -6.50 4.10
C TYR A 237 -1.92 -6.93 2.64
N PHE A 238 -1.77 -8.24 2.46
CA PHE A 238 -2.21 -8.92 1.26
C PHE A 238 -3.59 -9.52 1.49
N TYR A 239 -4.46 -9.37 0.49
CA TYR A 239 -5.77 -9.99 0.45
C TYR A 239 -5.90 -10.89 -0.77
N LEU A 240 -6.47 -12.07 -0.55
CA LEU A 240 -6.78 -13.04 -1.58
C LEU A 240 -8.25 -13.45 -1.47
N ARG A 241 -8.85 -13.93 -2.56
CA ARG A 241 -10.22 -14.47 -2.51
C ARG A 241 -10.29 -15.72 -1.63
N ASN A 242 -9.30 -16.59 -1.75
CA ASN A 242 -9.22 -17.87 -1.06
C ASN A 242 -7.86 -18.03 -0.38
N LYS A 243 -7.71 -19.10 0.40
CA LYS A 243 -6.41 -19.47 0.97
C LYS A 243 -5.34 -19.53 -0.14
N PRO A 244 -4.13 -18.98 0.09
CA PRO A 244 -3.06 -19.03 -0.88
C PRO A 244 -2.74 -20.46 -1.34
N SER A 245 -2.56 -20.64 -2.64
CA SER A 245 -2.09 -21.88 -3.25
C SER A 245 -1.12 -21.59 -4.41
N GLY A 246 -0.39 -22.61 -4.85
CA GLY A 246 0.54 -22.52 -5.99
C GLY A 246 1.55 -21.38 -5.88
N ASP A 247 1.81 -20.72 -7.01
CA ASP A 247 2.79 -19.65 -7.12
C ASP A 247 2.44 -18.43 -6.25
N ALA A 248 1.16 -18.13 -6.05
CA ALA A 248 0.72 -17.05 -5.16
C ALA A 248 1.10 -17.34 -3.70
N LYS A 249 0.94 -18.60 -3.26
CA LYS A 249 1.42 -19.03 -1.94
C LYS A 249 2.93 -18.91 -1.84
N ALA A 250 3.68 -19.37 -2.84
CA ALA A 250 5.13 -19.29 -2.84
C ALA A 250 5.63 -17.84 -2.72
N PHE A 251 4.98 -16.91 -3.41
CA PHE A 251 5.28 -15.48 -3.30
C PHE A 251 4.98 -14.91 -1.89
N ILE A 252 3.85 -15.28 -1.30
CA ILE A 252 3.46 -14.83 0.05
C ILE A 252 4.39 -15.42 1.12
N ASP A 253 4.71 -16.71 1.00
CA ASP A 253 5.68 -17.37 1.89
C ASP A 253 7.04 -16.69 1.80
N PHE A 254 7.49 -16.30 0.59
CA PHE A 254 8.70 -15.51 0.41
C PHE A 254 8.60 -14.15 1.09
N ALA A 255 7.51 -13.40 0.90
CA ALA A 255 7.31 -12.09 1.54
C ALA A 255 7.36 -12.18 3.08
N LEU A 256 6.87 -13.28 3.66
CA LEU A 256 6.87 -13.56 5.09
C LEU A 256 8.16 -14.27 5.60
N SER A 257 9.04 -14.71 4.70
CA SER A 257 10.31 -15.34 5.06
C SER A 257 11.28 -14.34 5.70
N PRO A 258 12.35 -14.79 6.38
CA PRO A 258 13.38 -13.89 6.91
C PRO A 258 13.98 -12.96 5.83
N GLU A 259 14.14 -13.46 4.62
CA GLU A 259 14.64 -12.68 3.49
C GLU A 259 13.61 -11.63 3.02
N GLY A 260 12.34 -12.01 2.89
CA GLY A 260 11.26 -11.08 2.55
C GLY A 260 11.08 -10.00 3.62
N GLN A 261 11.19 -10.36 4.90
CA GLN A 261 11.08 -9.42 6.00
C GLN A 261 12.32 -8.52 6.14
N ALA A 262 13.50 -8.97 5.72
CA ALA A 262 14.66 -8.08 5.60
C ALA A 262 14.44 -6.97 4.55
N LEU A 263 13.71 -7.27 3.47
CA LEU A 263 13.33 -6.26 2.47
C LEU A 263 12.33 -5.23 3.04
N VAL A 264 11.45 -5.63 3.97
CA VAL A 264 10.53 -4.70 4.66
C VAL A 264 11.31 -3.59 5.35
N THR A 265 12.31 -3.96 6.17
CA THR A 265 13.18 -2.99 6.84
C THR A 265 14.00 -2.17 5.86
N LYS A 266 14.56 -2.79 4.82
CA LYS A 266 15.37 -2.09 3.81
C LYS A 266 14.58 -1.03 3.05
N VAL A 267 13.29 -1.26 2.82
CA VAL A 267 12.39 -0.28 2.15
C VAL A 267 12.00 0.85 3.11
N GLY A 268 12.02 0.63 4.42
CA GLY A 268 11.63 1.62 5.42
C GLY A 268 10.29 1.33 6.10
N TYR A 269 9.84 0.08 6.05
CA TYR A 269 8.71 -0.43 6.82
C TYR A 269 9.19 -1.34 7.95
N PHE A 270 8.25 -1.89 8.73
CA PHE A 270 8.56 -2.67 9.92
C PHE A 270 8.07 -4.12 9.76
N PRO A 271 8.89 -5.13 10.11
CA PRO A 271 8.49 -6.54 10.01
C PRO A 271 7.26 -6.87 10.86
N VAL A 272 6.51 -7.91 10.45
CA VAL A 272 5.36 -8.42 11.22
C VAL A 272 5.73 -9.28 12.41
N LYS A 273 6.99 -9.72 12.51
CA LYS A 273 7.55 -10.55 13.59
C LYS A 273 8.91 -10.00 14.02
#